data_AF-A0A835S699-F1
#
_entry.id   AF-A0A835S699-F1
#
_cell.length_a   1.000
_cell.length_b   1.000
_cell.length_c   1.000
_cell.angle_alpha   90.00
_cell.angle_beta   90.00
_cell.angle_gamma   90.00
#
_symmetry.space_group_name_H-M   'P 1'
#
loop_
_entity.id
_entity.type
_entity.pdbx_description
1 polymer ?
#
loop_
_entity_poly.entity_id
_entity_poly.type
_entity_poly.pdbx_seq_one_letter_code
_entity_poly.pdbx_strand_id
1 'polypeptide(L)'
;SPSKDHYPVGVFHPNLWGDYFITHASKSSNELIQSKIDELKLNLSKMLKETTNHHQSLVLIDTMQHLGVAYHFEIEIDEILNKIHRTGFNPSEDMQTVALGFRLLRQHGLPASPDVFTKFLDEDGDLLNLGSTQSIEDLLGLYEASYFLTPDEKIIEK
;
A
#
# COMPACT_ATOMS: atom_id res chain seq x y z
N SER A 1 -52.37 3.20 -35.79
CA SER A 1 -51.90 3.42 -34.40
C SER A 1 -50.62 2.63 -34.19
N PRO A 2 -49.50 3.24 -33.78
CA PRO A 2 -48.25 2.49 -33.61
C PRO A 2 -48.30 1.63 -32.34
N SER A 3 -47.61 0.49 -32.39
CA SER A 3 -47.50 -0.53 -31.35
C SER A 3 -46.86 0.02 -30.08
N LYS A 4 -47.48 -0.28 -28.93
CA LYS A 4 -46.85 -0.06 -27.62
C LYS A 4 -45.78 -1.13 -27.43
N ASP A 5 -44.52 -0.78 -27.63
CA ASP A 5 -43.38 -1.63 -27.32
C ASP A 5 -43.42 -2.00 -25.82
N HIS A 6 -43.51 -3.30 -25.53
CA HIS A 6 -43.43 -3.85 -24.18
C HIS A 6 -41.97 -3.94 -23.78
N TYR A 7 -41.48 -2.97 -23.00
CA TYR A 7 -40.20 -3.13 -22.32
C TYR A 7 -40.34 -4.19 -21.22
N PRO A 8 -39.48 -5.23 -21.18
CA PRO A 8 -39.51 -6.20 -20.10
C PRO A 8 -39.17 -5.50 -18.79
N VAL A 9 -40.11 -5.56 -17.84
CA VAL A 9 -39.89 -5.03 -16.49
C VAL A 9 -38.93 -5.97 -15.78
N GLY A 10 -37.69 -5.50 -15.56
CA GLY A 10 -36.71 -6.24 -14.77
C GLY A 10 -37.20 -6.40 -13.33
N VAL A 11 -37.34 -7.64 -12.87
CA VAL A 11 -37.68 -7.96 -11.48
C VAL A 11 -36.38 -7.92 -10.68
N PHE A 12 -36.12 -6.79 -10.01
CA PHE A 12 -34.97 -6.64 -9.11
C PHE A 12 -35.37 -6.96 -7.67
N HIS A 13 -34.47 -7.58 -6.93
CA HIS A 13 -34.66 -7.78 -5.49
C HIS A 13 -34.65 -6.41 -4.79
N PRO A 14 -35.52 -6.19 -3.77
CA PRO A 14 -35.53 -4.95 -3.00
C PRO A 14 -34.18 -4.67 -2.34
N ASN A 15 -33.92 -3.39 -2.06
CA ASN A 15 -32.72 -3.02 -1.33
C ASN A 15 -32.72 -3.67 0.07
N LEU A 16 -31.56 -4.14 0.53
CA LEU A 16 -31.45 -4.79 1.83
C LEU A 16 -31.69 -3.80 2.98
N TRP A 17 -31.43 -2.51 2.73
CA TRP A 17 -31.29 -1.50 3.77
C TRP A 17 -32.43 -0.47 3.80
N GLY A 18 -33.36 -0.48 2.82
CA GLY A 18 -34.41 0.53 2.75
C GLY A 18 -33.85 1.94 2.83
N ASP A 19 -34.52 2.75 3.65
CA ASP A 19 -34.10 4.11 3.99
C ASP A 19 -33.38 4.17 5.36
N TYR A 20 -32.94 3.02 5.90
CA TYR A 20 -32.38 2.94 7.26
C TYR A 20 -31.21 3.91 7.48
N PHE A 21 -30.22 3.89 6.57
CA PHE A 21 -29.05 4.78 6.66
C PHE A 21 -29.39 6.25 6.34
N ILE A 22 -30.49 6.52 5.64
CA ILE A 22 -30.96 7.89 5.38
C ILE A 22 -31.59 8.47 6.65
N THR A 23 -32.36 7.65 7.37
CA THR A 23 -33.16 8.06 8.52
C THR A 23 -32.38 8.04 9.83
N HIS A 24 -31.37 7.16 9.95
CA HIS A 24 -30.61 6.94 11.19
C HIS A 24 -29.14 7.37 11.09
N ALA A 25 -28.78 8.22 10.12
CA ALA A 25 -27.44 8.78 10.05
C ALA A 25 -27.13 9.55 11.36
N SER A 26 -26.18 9.03 12.15
CA SER A 26 -25.74 9.67 13.38
C SER A 26 -25.08 11.02 13.07
N LYS A 27 -25.46 12.06 13.83
CA LYS A 27 -24.93 13.43 13.69
C LYS A 27 -23.87 13.79 14.73
N SER A 28 -23.43 12.87 15.59
CA SER A 28 -22.61 13.23 16.74
C SER A 28 -21.20 12.65 16.67
N SER A 29 -20.25 13.58 16.58
CA SER A 29 -18.87 13.38 16.98
C SER A 29 -18.78 13.58 18.50
N ASN A 30 -18.29 12.57 19.23
CA ASN A 30 -18.04 12.67 20.66
C ASN A 30 -16.70 13.40 20.87
N GLU A 31 -16.70 14.53 21.59
CA GLU A 31 -15.50 15.37 21.82
C GLU A 31 -14.33 14.59 22.44
N LEU A 32 -14.61 13.63 23.33
CA LEU A 32 -13.58 12.76 23.92
C LEU A 32 -12.93 11.86 22.87
N ILE A 33 -13.71 11.36 21.92
CA ILE A 33 -13.22 10.54 20.81
C ILE A 33 -12.35 11.40 19.88
N GLN A 34 -12.76 12.63 19.57
CA GLN A 34 -11.95 13.53 18.74
C GLN A 34 -10.63 13.90 19.40
N SER A 35 -10.65 14.25 20.68
CA SER A 35 -9.43 14.52 21.45
C SER A 35 -8.46 13.34 21.40
N LYS A 36 -8.98 12.11 21.53
CA LYS A 36 -8.14 10.91 21.43
C LYS A 36 -7.60 10.67 20.01
N ILE A 37 -8.39 10.94 18.98
CA ILE A 37 -7.95 10.89 17.58
C ILE A 37 -6.81 11.87 17.34
N ASP A 38 -6.93 13.10 17.81
CA ASP A 38 -5.90 14.14 17.62
C ASP A 38 -4.60 13.79 18.35
N GLU A 39 -4.68 13.23 19.57
CA GLU A 39 -3.52 12.71 20.30
C GLU A 39 -2.80 11.60 19.51
N LEU A 40 -3.57 10.63 18.99
CA LEU A 40 -3.01 9.53 18.20
C LEU A 40 -2.38 10.04 16.89
N LYS A 41 -2.99 11.01 16.22
CA LYS A 41 -2.42 11.64 15.02
C LYS A 41 -1.10 12.33 15.31
N LEU A 42 -1.03 13.08 16.42
CA LEU A 42 0.20 13.74 16.82
C LEU A 42 1.34 12.73 17.08
N ASN A 43 1.02 11.64 17.78
CA ASN A 43 2.00 10.58 18.06
C ASN A 43 2.49 9.91 16.76
N LEU A 44 1.60 9.63 15.81
CA LEU A 44 1.98 9.05 14.51
C LEU A 44 2.83 10.01 13.67
N SER A 45 2.49 11.30 13.61
CA SER A 45 3.31 12.31 12.91
C SER A 45 4.71 12.42 13.55
N LYS A 46 4.81 12.31 14.87
CA LYS A 46 6.09 12.26 15.57
C LYS A 46 6.90 11.00 15.20
N MET A 47 6.27 9.83 15.22
CA MET A 47 6.93 8.56 14.81
C MET A 47 7.46 8.64 13.37
N LEU A 48 6.69 9.20 12.43
CA LEU A 48 7.11 9.39 11.04
C LEU A 48 8.36 10.29 10.93
N LYS A 49 8.43 11.36 11.72
CA LYS A 49 9.55 12.32 11.71
C LYS A 49 10.81 11.79 12.38
N GLU A 50 10.65 10.99 13.44
CA GLU A 50 11.78 10.46 14.23
C GLU A 50 12.40 9.21 13.59
N THR A 51 11.65 8.49 12.76
CA THR A 51 12.15 7.28 12.11
C THR A 51 13.15 7.63 11.01
N THR A 52 14.39 7.14 11.15
CA THR A 52 15.48 7.36 10.18
C THR A 52 15.80 6.11 9.36
N ASN A 53 15.34 4.95 9.80
CA ASN A 53 15.55 3.66 9.15
C ASN A 53 14.48 3.42 8.08
N HIS A 54 14.90 3.09 6.85
CA HIS A 54 13.98 2.86 5.73
C HIS A 54 12.94 1.78 6.04
N HIS A 55 13.37 0.62 6.53
CA HIS A 55 12.46 -0.50 6.84
C HIS A 55 11.34 -0.07 7.80
N GLN A 56 11.70 0.55 8.93
CA GLN A 56 10.72 1.01 9.92
C GLN A 56 9.77 2.07 9.33
N SER A 57 10.29 3.01 8.55
CA SER A 57 9.46 4.02 7.87
C SER A 57 8.48 3.38 6.91
N LEU A 58 8.95 2.46 6.07
CA LEU A 58 8.12 1.78 5.06
C LEU A 58 7.04 0.92 5.71
N VAL A 59 7.37 0.15 6.75
CA VAL A 59 6.38 -0.64 7.51
C VAL A 59 5.33 0.24 8.16
N LEU A 60 5.71 1.40 8.72
CA LEU A 60 4.77 2.33 9.30
C LEU A 60 3.81 2.91 8.25
N ILE A 61 4.32 3.31 7.10
CA ILE A 61 3.51 3.82 5.97
C ILE A 61 2.55 2.73 5.48
N ASP A 62 3.04 1.52 5.25
CA ASP A 62 2.24 0.40 4.79
C ASP A 62 1.13 0.02 5.79
N THR A 63 1.45 0.03 7.08
CA THR A 63 0.46 -0.19 8.15
C THR A 63 -0.63 0.89 8.14
N MET A 64 -0.27 2.16 7.96
CA MET A 64 -1.24 3.25 7.87
C MET A 64 -2.15 3.14 6.65
N GLN A 65 -1.62 2.68 5.51
CA GLN A 65 -2.39 2.46 4.29
C GLN A 65 -3.40 1.32 4.48
N HIS A 66 -2.96 0.18 5.04
CA HIS A 66 -3.82 -0.96 5.34
C HIS A 66 -4.90 -0.66 6.38
N LEU A 67 -4.64 0.26 7.32
CA LEU A 67 -5.64 0.73 8.29
C LEU A 67 -6.59 1.79 7.71
N GLY A 68 -6.35 2.29 6.50
CA GLY A 68 -7.17 3.34 5.89
C GLY A 68 -7.03 4.71 6.55
N VAL A 69 -5.91 4.96 7.25
CA VAL A 69 -5.66 6.22 7.97
C VAL A 69 -4.54 7.07 7.35
N ALA A 70 -3.88 6.57 6.30
CA ALA A 70 -2.77 7.24 5.63
C ALA A 70 -3.14 8.63 5.06
N TYR A 71 -4.41 8.87 4.70
CA TYR A 71 -4.88 10.16 4.16
C TYR A 71 -4.70 11.35 5.12
N HIS A 72 -4.45 11.10 6.41
CA HIS A 72 -4.14 12.15 7.37
C HIS A 72 -2.67 12.61 7.34
N PHE A 73 -1.79 11.88 6.65
CA PHE A 73 -0.33 12.05 6.69
C PHE A 73 0.29 12.09 5.29
N GLU A 74 -0.48 12.47 4.27
CA GLU A 74 -0.02 12.46 2.87
C GLU A 74 1.29 13.22 2.69
N ILE A 75 1.43 14.39 3.32
CA ILE A 75 2.64 15.21 3.25
C ILE A 75 3.83 14.48 3.87
N GLU A 76 3.71 13.95 5.09
CA GLU A 76 4.80 13.21 5.73
C GLU A 76 5.20 11.95 4.96
N ILE A 77 4.22 11.23 4.42
CA ILE A 77 4.45 10.03 3.60
C ILE A 77 5.22 10.40 2.34
N ASP A 78 4.78 11.43 1.62
CA ASP A 78 5.44 11.91 0.39
C ASP A 78 6.87 12.35 0.67
N GLU A 79 7.12 13.09 1.75
CA GLU A 79 8.46 13.53 2.13
C GLU A 79 9.40 12.34 2.40
N ILE A 80 8.91 11.33 3.12
CA ILE A 80 9.69 10.12 3.43
C ILE A 80 9.98 9.31 2.16
N LEU A 81 8.97 9.05 1.34
CA LEU A 81 9.15 8.27 0.10
C LEU A 81 10.06 9.00 -0.89
N ASN A 82 9.92 10.32 -1.03
CA ASN A 82 10.83 11.13 -1.85
C ASN A 82 12.28 11.09 -1.32
N LYS A 83 12.46 11.07 0.00
CA LYS A 83 13.79 10.93 0.59
C LYS A 83 14.40 9.57 0.25
N ILE A 84 13.67 8.48 0.47
CA ILE A 84 14.10 7.11 0.14
C ILE A 84 14.43 7.00 -1.36
N HIS A 85 13.58 7.53 -2.22
CA HIS A 85 13.79 7.55 -3.67
C HIS A 85 15.09 8.26 -4.06
N ARG A 86 15.40 9.40 -3.43
CA ARG A 86 16.63 10.17 -3.70
C ARG A 86 17.89 9.51 -3.15
N THR A 87 17.80 8.87 -1.99
CA THR A 87 18.95 8.20 -1.36
C THR A 87 19.21 6.82 -1.94
N GLY A 88 18.19 6.20 -2.52
CA GLY A 88 18.22 4.81 -2.95
C GLY A 88 18.23 3.82 -1.78
N PHE A 89 18.15 2.54 -2.12
CA PHE A 89 18.27 1.44 -1.16
C PHE A 89 19.75 1.13 -0.89
N ASN A 90 20.09 0.87 0.37
CA ASN A 90 21.44 0.47 0.77
C ASN A 90 21.69 -0.99 0.33
N PRO A 91 22.92 -1.34 -0.12
CA PRO A 91 23.30 -2.73 -0.33
C PRO A 91 22.95 -3.68 0.82
N SER A 92 23.05 -3.20 2.07
CA SER A 92 22.76 -4.00 3.27
C SER A 92 21.27 -4.19 3.59
N GLU A 93 20.36 -3.51 2.90
CA GLU A 93 18.91 -3.68 3.13
C GLU A 93 18.44 -5.04 2.62
N ASP A 94 17.62 -5.68 3.43
CA ASP A 94 17.03 -6.98 3.11
C ASP A 94 15.99 -6.90 1.99
N MET A 95 15.61 -8.08 1.53
CA MET A 95 14.71 -8.29 0.42
C MET A 95 13.31 -7.76 0.72
N GLN A 96 12.79 -8.02 1.92
CA GLN A 96 11.53 -7.46 2.39
C GLN A 96 11.50 -5.92 2.31
N THR A 97 12.54 -5.25 2.79
CA THR A 97 12.64 -3.78 2.77
C THR A 97 12.66 -3.23 1.35
N VAL A 98 13.47 -3.83 0.47
CA VAL A 98 13.58 -3.42 -0.93
C VAL A 98 12.26 -3.64 -1.65
N ALA A 99 11.60 -4.79 -1.44
CA ALA A 99 10.32 -5.11 -2.07
C ALA A 99 9.20 -4.16 -1.63
N LEU A 100 9.09 -3.91 -0.32
CA LEU A 100 8.11 -2.99 0.24
C LEU A 100 8.35 -1.56 -0.26
N GLY A 101 9.60 -1.12 -0.27
CA GLY A 101 10.00 0.18 -0.77
C GLY A 101 9.70 0.35 -2.26
N PHE A 102 10.07 -0.63 -3.08
CA PHE A 102 9.75 -0.65 -4.52
C PHE A 102 8.24 -0.50 -4.77
N ARG A 103 7.42 -1.30 -4.06
CA ARG A 103 5.96 -1.23 -4.14
C ARG A 103 5.45 0.16 -3.76
N LEU A 104 5.83 0.68 -2.59
CA LEU A 104 5.36 1.96 -2.09
C LEU A 104 5.78 3.13 -2.98
N LEU A 105 7.01 3.13 -3.51
CA LEU A 105 7.46 4.14 -4.46
C LEU A 105 6.58 4.16 -5.72
N ARG A 106 6.33 3.00 -6.33
CA ARG A 106 5.49 2.91 -7.54
C ARG A 106 4.03 3.25 -7.27
N GLN A 107 3.48 2.84 -6.13
CA GLN A 107 2.12 3.23 -5.71
C GLN A 107 1.96 4.75 -5.63
N HIS A 108 3.02 5.47 -5.26
CA HIS A 108 3.08 6.92 -5.17
C HIS A 108 3.58 7.60 -6.46
N GLY A 109 3.66 6.86 -7.57
CA GLY A 109 4.08 7.40 -8.87
C GLY A 109 5.55 7.77 -8.96
N LEU A 110 6.38 7.35 -8.00
CA LEU A 110 7.81 7.53 -8.03
C LEU A 110 8.45 6.39 -8.85
N PRO A 111 9.28 6.69 -9.86
CA PRO A 111 9.98 5.67 -10.63
C PRO A 111 10.89 4.82 -9.74
N ALA A 112 10.80 3.50 -9.83
CA ALA A 112 11.73 2.61 -9.16
C ALA A 112 12.13 1.51 -10.15
N SER A 113 13.42 1.42 -10.51
CA SER A 113 13.89 0.34 -11.39
C SER A 113 13.79 -1.00 -10.67
N PRO A 114 13.30 -2.08 -11.31
CA PRO A 114 13.32 -3.39 -10.70
C PRO A 114 14.74 -3.95 -10.56
N ASP A 115 15.76 -3.30 -11.14
CA ASP A 115 17.17 -3.68 -10.98
C ASP A 115 17.62 -3.71 -9.50
N VAL A 116 16.89 -3.04 -8.61
CA VAL A 116 17.09 -3.11 -7.16
C VAL A 116 17.02 -4.55 -6.61
N PHE A 117 16.36 -5.46 -7.33
CA PHE A 117 16.26 -6.87 -6.96
C PHE A 117 17.44 -7.73 -7.42
N THR A 118 18.30 -7.24 -8.33
CA THR A 118 19.42 -8.03 -8.90
C THR A 118 20.39 -8.55 -7.85
N LYS A 119 20.56 -7.85 -6.72
CA LYS A 119 21.41 -8.29 -5.60
C LYS A 119 20.88 -9.53 -4.87
N PHE A 120 19.63 -9.92 -5.14
CA PHE A 120 18.99 -11.13 -4.58
C PHE A 120 18.93 -12.28 -5.60
N LEU A 121 19.51 -12.10 -6.79
CA LEU A 121 19.54 -13.10 -7.86
C LEU A 121 20.95 -13.66 -8.01
N ASP A 122 21.04 -14.92 -8.43
CA ASP A 122 22.30 -15.56 -8.85
C ASP A 122 22.64 -15.24 -10.31
N GLU A 123 23.72 -15.85 -10.82
CA GLU A 123 24.18 -15.65 -12.20
C GLU A 123 23.19 -16.16 -13.25
N ASP A 124 22.33 -17.12 -12.88
CA ASP A 124 21.29 -17.68 -13.74
C ASP A 124 19.96 -16.90 -13.66
N GLY A 125 19.90 -15.89 -12.77
CA GLY A 125 18.72 -15.07 -12.53
C GLY A 125 17.72 -15.69 -11.57
N ASP A 126 18.10 -16.75 -10.86
CA ASP A 126 17.28 -17.41 -9.85
C ASP A 126 17.52 -16.77 -8.47
N LEU A 127 16.52 -16.79 -7.59
CA LEU A 127 16.63 -16.18 -6.26
C LEU A 127 17.69 -16.88 -5.41
N LEU A 128 18.64 -16.11 -4.90
CA LEU A 128 19.66 -16.57 -3.96
C LEU A 128 18.98 -17.16 -2.72
N ASN A 129 19.31 -18.42 -2.42
CA ASN A 129 18.90 -19.17 -1.23
C ASN A 129 17.42 -19.63 -1.16
N LEU A 130 16.78 -19.83 -2.32
CA LEU A 130 15.46 -20.45 -2.44
C LEU A 130 15.43 -21.83 -1.74
N GLY A 131 15.02 -21.88 -0.47
CA GLY A 131 14.80 -23.12 0.29
C GLY A 131 15.58 -23.31 1.60
N SER A 132 16.40 -22.37 2.06
CA SER A 132 17.09 -22.54 3.38
C SER A 132 17.17 -21.30 4.26
N THR A 133 17.00 -20.08 3.73
CA THR A 133 17.12 -18.83 4.52
C THR A 133 16.10 -17.73 4.24
N GLN A 134 15.32 -17.77 3.15
CA GLN A 134 14.25 -16.76 2.94
C GLN A 134 13.08 -16.96 3.91
N SER A 135 12.62 -15.87 4.53
CA SER A 135 11.40 -15.90 5.31
C SER A 135 10.17 -15.91 4.40
N ILE A 136 9.01 -16.34 4.94
CA ILE A 136 7.72 -16.20 4.22
C ILE A 136 7.45 -14.73 3.88
N GLU A 137 7.94 -13.79 4.70
CA GLU A 137 7.77 -12.36 4.46
C GLU A 137 8.56 -11.87 3.25
N ASP A 138 9.75 -12.41 2.99
CA ASP A 138 10.54 -12.08 1.79
C ASP A 138 9.80 -12.48 0.51
N LEU A 139 9.24 -13.69 0.49
CA LEU A 139 8.47 -14.21 -0.65
C LEU A 139 7.18 -13.41 -0.85
N LEU A 140 6.48 -13.09 0.23
CA LEU A 140 5.26 -12.28 0.17
C LEU A 140 5.57 -10.88 -0.36
N GLY A 141 6.66 -10.25 0.11
CA GLY A 141 7.10 -8.94 -0.36
C GLY A 141 7.38 -8.93 -1.86
N LEU A 142 8.10 -9.93 -2.39
CA LEU A 142 8.31 -10.05 -3.83
C LEU A 142 7.01 -10.24 -4.61
N TYR A 143 6.15 -11.11 -4.13
CA TYR A 143 4.87 -11.37 -4.77
C TYR A 143 4.05 -10.08 -4.89
N GLU A 144 3.97 -9.31 -3.80
CA GLU A 144 3.30 -8.00 -3.80
C GLU A 144 3.98 -7.00 -4.76
N ALA A 145 5.32 -6.95 -4.77
CA ALA A 145 6.07 -6.08 -5.66
C ALA A 145 5.90 -6.45 -7.15
N SER A 146 5.73 -7.73 -7.48
CA SER A 146 5.56 -8.21 -8.85
C SER A 146 4.33 -7.61 -9.56
N TYR A 147 3.27 -7.28 -8.79
CA TYR A 147 2.08 -6.61 -9.32
C TYR A 147 2.34 -5.18 -9.83
N PHE A 148 3.48 -4.59 -9.46
CA PHE A 148 3.86 -3.26 -9.87
C PHE A 148 4.82 -3.25 -11.05
N LEU A 149 5.27 -4.41 -11.55
CA LEU A 149 6.11 -4.51 -12.75
C LEU A 149 5.33 -4.15 -14.01
N THR A 150 6.00 -3.48 -14.96
CA THR A 150 5.43 -3.27 -16.30
C THR A 150 5.76 -4.46 -17.21
N PRO A 151 4.99 -4.69 -18.30
CA PRO A 151 5.22 -5.84 -19.19
C PRO A 151 6.62 -5.92 -19.82
N ASP A 152 7.33 -4.79 -19.91
CA ASP A 152 8.70 -4.68 -20.41
C ASP A 152 9.78 -4.96 -19.35
N GLU A 153 9.41 -5.02 -18.07
CA GLU A 153 10.32 -5.23 -16.95
C GLU A 153 10.43 -6.71 -16.58
N LYS A 154 11.29 -7.41 -17.32
CA LYS A 154 11.58 -8.84 -17.11
C LYS A 154 12.74 -9.03 -16.12
N ILE A 155 12.45 -8.85 -14.83
CA ILE A 155 13.47 -9.05 -13.78
C ILE A 155 13.17 -10.28 -12.92
N ILE A 156 11.91 -10.72 -12.87
CA ILE A 156 11.47 -11.94 -12.18
C ILE A 156 10.63 -12.73 -13.18
N GLU A 157 11.27 -13.45 -14.11
CA GLU A 157 10.57 -14.21 -15.17
C GLU A 157 10.39 -15.70 -14.84
N LYS A 158 10.61 -16.12 -13.58
CA LYS A 158 10.40 -17.50 -13.13
C LYS A 158 9.85 -17.58 -11.71
#